data_AF-A0A521IPQ5-F1
#
_entry.id   AF-A0A521IPQ5-F1
#
_cell.length_a   1.000
_cell.length_b   1.000
_cell.length_c   1.000
_cell.angle_alpha   90.00
_cell.angle_beta   90.00
_cell.angle_gamma   90.00
#
_symmetry.space_group_name_H-M   'P 1'
#
loop_
_entity.id
_entity.type
_entity.pdbx_description
1 polymer ?
#
loop_
_entity_poly.entity_id
_entity_poly.type
_entity_poly.pdbx_seq_one_letter_code
_entity_poly.pdbx_strand_id
1 'polypeptide(L)'
;MYYHAVKKSSEVLYRTKEEAQRLLFTLHAKLTKQHATILDYLLEPQTCQLLLQSKKPIILPTFAINPIEKEKLLWYFSSLGSKGKTYPYSGLHECYFLSTCFCELGKVTADPPPYPLKEVLAVKHGRAE
;
A
#
# COMPACT_ATOMS: atom_id res chain seq x y z
N MET A 1 -11.71 10.12 -0.84
CA MET A 1 -12.10 9.02 0.06
C MET A 1 -10.88 8.13 0.26
N TYR A 2 -10.74 7.53 1.44
CA TYR A 2 -9.65 6.60 1.75
C TYR A 2 -10.21 5.21 1.99
N TYR A 3 -9.44 4.19 1.62
CA TYR A 3 -9.87 2.80 1.74
C TYR A 3 -8.73 1.91 2.20
N HIS A 4 -9.07 0.91 3.02
CA HIS A 4 -8.22 -0.24 3.33
C HIS A 4 -8.78 -1.41 2.54
N ALA A 5 -8.01 -1.87 1.56
CA ALA A 5 -8.36 -3.04 0.78
C ALA A 5 -7.51 -4.22 1.24
N VAL A 6 -8.16 -5.32 1.61
CA VAL A 6 -7.49 -6.54 2.08
C VAL A 6 -7.92 -7.73 1.26
N LYS A 7 -6.95 -8.41 0.66
CA LYS A 7 -7.11 -9.76 0.11
C LYS A 7 -6.43 -10.74 1.04
N LYS A 8 -7.18 -11.72 1.54
CA LYS A 8 -6.65 -12.90 2.23
C LYS A 8 -6.94 -14.11 1.36
N SER A 9 -5.97 -15.00 1.22
CA SER A 9 -6.06 -16.20 0.41
C SER A 9 -5.59 -17.40 1.21
N SER A 10 -6.29 -18.52 1.12
CA SER A 10 -5.80 -19.80 1.64
C SER A 10 -4.62 -20.34 0.83
N GLU A 11 -4.50 -19.90 -0.43
CA GLU A 11 -3.39 -20.22 -1.31
C GLU A 11 -2.36 -19.08 -1.35
N VAL A 12 -1.13 -19.44 -1.72
CA VAL A 12 -0.04 -18.48 -1.90
C VAL A 12 -0.30 -17.61 -3.14
N LEU A 13 -0.33 -16.30 -2.94
CA LEU A 13 -0.51 -15.25 -3.94
C LEU A 13 0.67 -15.14 -4.92
N TYR A 14 1.88 -15.46 -4.47
CA TYR A 14 3.12 -15.47 -5.26
C TYR A 14 4.19 -16.34 -4.59
N ARG A 15 4.99 -17.04 -5.40
CA ARG A 15 6.11 -17.89 -4.99
C ARG A 15 7.46 -17.29 -5.39
N THR A 16 7.48 -16.49 -6.45
CA THR A 16 8.70 -15.82 -6.94
C THR A 16 8.59 -14.31 -6.86
N LYS A 17 9.73 -13.63 -7.02
CA LYS A 17 9.80 -12.18 -7.08
C LYS A 17 9.05 -11.63 -8.30
N GLU A 18 9.19 -12.30 -9.43
CA GLU A 18 8.56 -11.91 -10.70
C GLU A 18 7.04 -12.00 -10.60
N GLU A 19 6.51 -13.02 -9.91
CA GLU A 19 5.08 -13.17 -9.63
C GLU A 19 4.57 -12.05 -8.73
N ALA A 20 5.30 -11.71 -7.66
CA ALA A 20 4.96 -10.60 -6.76
C ALA A 20 4.90 -9.27 -7.52
N GLN A 21 5.91 -9.00 -8.35
CA GLN A 21 5.98 -7.79 -9.17
C GLN A 21 4.84 -7.73 -10.19
N ARG A 22 4.54 -8.84 -10.87
CA ARG A 22 3.43 -8.91 -11.83
C ARG A 22 2.08 -8.67 -11.16
N LEU A 23 1.90 -9.20 -9.95
CA LEU A 23 0.71 -8.99 -9.14
C LEU A 23 0.55 -7.50 -8.78
N LEU A 24 1.60 -6.88 -8.24
CA LEU A 24 1.59 -5.45 -7.89
C LEU A 24 1.36 -4.55 -9.11
N PHE A 25 2.02 -4.84 -10.23
CA PHE A 25 1.82 -4.12 -11.49
C PHE A 25 0.36 -4.22 -11.98
N THR A 26 -0.22 -5.41 -11.93
CA THR A 26 -1.62 -5.63 -12.33
C THR A 26 -2.59 -4.88 -11.42
N LEU A 27 -2.34 -4.86 -10.11
CA LEU A 27 -3.15 -4.12 -9.15
C LEU A 27 -3.05 -2.61 -9.39
N HIS A 28 -1.83 -2.10 -9.54
CA HIS A 28 -1.57 -0.70 -9.85
C HIS A 28 -2.32 -0.27 -11.12
N ALA A 29 -2.16 -1.01 -12.22
CA ALA A 29 -2.84 -0.70 -13.49
C ALA A 29 -4.38 -0.71 -13.36
N LYS A 30 -4.96 -1.64 -12.59
CA LYS A 30 -6.41 -1.68 -12.32
C LYS A 30 -6.88 -0.48 -11.51
N LEU A 31 -6.11 -0.06 -10.52
CA LEU A 31 -6.43 1.08 -9.65
C LEU A 31 -6.27 2.41 -10.40
N THR A 32 -5.22 2.57 -11.20
CA THR A 32 -5.03 3.75 -12.05
C THR A 32 -6.20 3.96 -13.01
N LYS A 33 -6.71 2.88 -13.62
CA LYS A 33 -7.93 2.94 -14.48
C LYS A 33 -9.18 3.39 -13.75
N GLN A 34 -9.22 3.22 -12.42
CA GLN A 34 -10.32 3.69 -11.57
C GLN A 34 -10.04 5.05 -10.92
N HIS A 35 -8.96 5.74 -11.32
CA HIS A 35 -8.48 6.97 -10.69
C HIS A 35 -8.23 6.83 -9.18
N ALA A 36 -7.77 5.64 -8.78
CA ALA A 36 -7.38 5.32 -7.42
C ALA A 36 -5.85 5.25 -7.32
N THR A 37 -5.34 5.78 -6.23
CA THR A 37 -3.92 5.90 -5.91
C THR A 37 -3.57 4.97 -4.77
N ILE A 38 -2.46 4.22 -4.88
CA ILE A 38 -1.93 3.42 -3.78
C ILE A 38 -1.07 4.33 -2.91
N LEU A 39 -1.50 4.61 -1.68
CA LEU A 39 -0.74 5.39 -0.71
C LEU A 39 0.36 4.55 -0.06
N ASP A 40 0.05 3.29 0.24
CA ASP A 40 0.97 2.33 0.85
C ASP A 40 0.44 0.91 0.61
N TYR A 41 1.30 -0.09 0.80
CA TYR A 41 0.88 -1.48 0.72
C TYR A 41 1.80 -2.41 1.51
N LEU A 42 1.28 -3.60 1.79
CA LEU A 42 2.03 -4.74 2.29
C LEU A 42 1.55 -6.01 1.57
N LEU A 43 2.43 -6.66 0.83
CA LEU A 43 2.16 -7.90 0.12
C LEU A 43 2.97 -9.02 0.77
N GLU A 44 2.28 -9.97 1.38
CA GLU A 44 2.85 -11.21 1.94
C GLU A 44 2.30 -12.41 1.17
N PRO A 45 2.91 -13.61 1.32
CA PRO A 45 2.56 -14.76 0.51
C PRO A 45 1.07 -15.10 0.48
N GLN A 46 0.28 -14.80 1.51
CA GLN A 46 -1.16 -15.12 1.57
C GLN A 46 -2.05 -13.88 1.76
N THR A 47 -1.46 -12.70 1.92
CA THR A 47 -2.16 -11.46 2.27
C THR A 47 -1.68 -10.32 1.40
N CYS A 48 -2.61 -9.54 0.85
CA CYS A 48 -2.30 -8.29 0.17
C CYS A 48 -3.14 -7.19 0.80
N GLN A 49 -2.47 -6.22 1.41
CA GLN A 49 -3.09 -5.08 2.04
C GLN A 49 -2.70 -3.82 1.29
N LEU A 50 -3.69 -3.01 0.92
CA LEU A 50 -3.50 -1.75 0.22
C LEU A 50 -4.16 -0.62 1.02
N LEU A 51 -3.44 0.49 1.13
CA LEU A 51 -3.99 1.77 1.56
C LEU A 51 -4.23 2.61 0.32
N LEU A 52 -5.48 2.98 0.06
CA LEU A 52 -5.89 3.60 -1.19
C LEU A 52 -6.50 4.97 -0.97
N GLN A 53 -6.32 5.86 -1.94
CA GLN A 53 -7.04 7.12 -2.07
C GLN A 53 -7.78 7.12 -3.41
N SER A 54 -9.06 7.49 -3.40
CA SER A 54 -9.80 7.72 -4.65
C SER A 54 -10.86 8.80 -4.48
N LYS A 55 -11.19 9.47 -5.59
CA LYS A 55 -12.32 10.43 -5.67
C LYS A 55 -13.66 9.71 -5.85
N LYS A 56 -13.64 8.46 -6.31
CA LYS A 56 -14.82 7.63 -6.58
C LYS A 56 -14.75 6.29 -5.83
N PRO A 57 -15.89 5.60 -5.60
CA PRO A 57 -15.88 4.25 -5.06
C PRO A 57 -15.01 3.30 -5.88
N ILE A 58 -14.21 2.47 -5.19
CA ILE A 58 -13.30 1.50 -5.81
C ILE A 58 -13.97 0.14 -5.86
N ILE A 59 -13.81 -0.57 -6.98
CA ILE A 59 -14.27 -1.95 -7.15
C ILE A 59 -13.06 -2.86 -7.35
N LEU A 60 -12.80 -3.70 -6.36
CA LEU A 60 -11.80 -4.77 -6.39
C LEU A 60 -12.45 -6.06 -5.90
N PRO A 61 -13.02 -6.90 -6.80
CA PRO A 61 -13.87 -8.03 -6.41
C PRO A 61 -13.22 -9.09 -5.51
N THR A 62 -11.88 -9.15 -5.50
CA THR A 62 -11.11 -10.11 -4.68
C THR A 62 -10.62 -9.53 -3.36
N PHE A 63 -11.01 -8.29 -3.04
CA PHE A 63 -10.59 -7.58 -1.84
C PHE A 63 -11.83 -7.22 -1.01
N ALA A 64 -11.72 -7.38 0.30
CA ALA A 64 -12.59 -6.69 1.24
C ALA A 64 -12.16 -5.22 1.27
N ILE A 65 -13.07 -4.30 0.92
CA ILE A 65 -12.79 -2.87 0.86
C ILE A 65 -13.53 -2.18 2.00
N ASN A 66 -12.78 -1.56 2.91
CA ASN A 66 -13.32 -0.82 4.03
C ASN A 66 -13.01 0.67 3.85
N PRO A 67 -14.00 1.58 3.87
CA PRO A 67 -13.73 3.01 3.91
C PRO A 67 -13.01 3.37 5.22
N ILE A 68 -12.10 4.35 5.14
CA ILE A 68 -11.32 4.84 6.28
C ILE A 68 -11.54 6.33 6.46
N GLU A 69 -11.73 6.73 7.71
CA GLU A 69 -11.66 8.13 8.17
C GLU A 69 -10.21 8.65 8.12
N LYS A 70 -10.02 9.91 7.72
CA LYS A 70 -8.66 10.47 7.50
C LYS A 70 -7.77 10.32 8.74
N GLU A 71 -8.35 10.47 9.93
CA GLU A 71 -7.70 10.43 11.24
C GLU A 71 -7.05 9.07 11.53
N LYS A 72 -7.58 7.98 10.94
CA LYS A 72 -7.05 6.63 11.10
C LYS A 72 -5.90 6.31 10.14
N LEU A 73 -5.63 7.14 9.13
CA LEU A 73 -4.63 6.85 8.11
C LEU A 73 -3.22 6.61 8.68
N LEU A 74 -2.80 7.42 9.66
CA LEU A 74 -1.48 7.24 10.30
C LEU A 74 -1.35 5.88 10.98
N TRP A 75 -2.41 5.38 11.59
CA TRP A 75 -2.43 4.04 12.15
C TRP A 75 -2.27 2.96 11.06
N TYR A 76 -2.93 3.11 9.91
CA TYR A 76 -2.77 2.19 8.78
C TYR A 76 -1.37 2.23 8.18
N PHE A 77 -0.77 3.41 8.00
CA PHE A 77 0.63 3.52 7.58
C PHE A 77 1.56 2.78 8.55
N SER A 78 1.37 2.95 9.86
CA SER A 78 2.13 2.22 10.88
C SER A 78 1.93 0.69 10.77
N SER A 79 0.70 0.24 10.54
CA SER A 79 0.38 -1.19 10.39
C SER A 79 1.03 -1.82 9.14
N LEU A 80 1.02 -1.11 8.01
CA LEU A 80 1.60 -1.60 6.76
C LEU A 80 3.13 -1.57 6.77
N GLY A 81 3.73 -0.67 7.54
CA GLY A 81 5.17 -0.63 7.80
C GLY A 81 5.69 -1.67 8.80
N SER A 82 4.83 -2.55 9.34
CA SER A 82 5.17 -3.46 10.44
C SER A 82 6.29 -4.47 10.14
N LYS A 83 6.57 -4.78 8.87
CA LYS A 83 7.69 -5.64 8.48
C LYS A 83 9.03 -4.90 8.36
N GLY A 84 9.05 -3.62 8.70
CA GLY A 84 10.23 -2.78 8.62
C GLY A 84 10.68 -2.51 7.18
N LYS A 85 11.87 -1.95 7.05
CA LYS A 85 12.41 -1.44 5.78
C LYS A 85 13.00 -2.53 4.89
N THR A 86 13.33 -3.69 5.44
CA THR A 86 14.03 -4.76 4.72
C THR A 86 13.09 -5.67 3.92
N TYR A 87 11.78 -5.58 4.16
CA TYR A 87 10.80 -6.41 3.49
C TYR A 87 10.43 -5.87 2.10
N PRO A 88 10.80 -6.56 1.00
CA PRO A 88 10.83 -5.99 -0.34
C PRO A 88 9.47 -5.68 -0.96
N TYR A 89 8.40 -6.23 -0.42
CA TYR A 89 7.04 -6.06 -0.93
C TYR A 89 6.19 -5.21 0.02
N SER A 90 6.77 -4.07 0.44
CA SER A 90 6.08 -3.05 1.23
C SER A 90 6.40 -1.65 0.69
N GLY A 91 5.45 -0.72 0.79
CA GLY A 91 5.69 0.67 0.39
C GLY A 91 6.76 1.35 1.24
N LEU A 92 7.01 0.87 2.47
CA LEU A 92 8.13 1.33 3.29
C LEU A 92 9.49 0.96 2.67
N HIS A 93 9.67 -0.27 2.20
CA HIS A 93 10.91 -0.66 1.53
C HIS A 93 11.14 0.16 0.26
N GLU A 94 10.08 0.35 -0.55
CA GLU A 94 10.18 1.15 -1.78
C GLU A 94 10.70 2.57 -1.50
N CYS A 95 10.18 3.22 -0.44
CA CYS A 95 10.57 4.57 -0.04
C CYS A 95 12.07 4.68 0.33
N TYR A 96 12.69 3.61 0.82
CA TYR A 96 14.10 3.62 1.25
C TYR A 96 15.08 3.13 0.18
N PHE A 97 14.66 2.21 -0.69
CA PHE A 97 15.57 1.49 -1.59
C PHE A 97 15.38 1.80 -3.08
N LEU A 98 14.53 2.77 -3.45
CA LEU A 98 14.29 3.20 -4.84
C LEU A 98 13.94 2.04 -5.79
N SER A 99 13.24 1.02 -5.29
CA SER A 99 12.81 -0.14 -6.07
C SER A 99 11.67 0.21 -7.05
N THR A 100 11.26 -0.76 -7.88
CA THR A 100 10.07 -0.63 -8.75
C THR A 100 8.85 -0.26 -7.90
N CYS A 101 8.46 1.02 -7.94
CA CYS A 101 7.62 1.62 -6.91
C CYS A 101 6.17 1.76 -7.37
N PHE A 102 5.25 1.11 -6.66
CA PHE A 102 3.83 1.10 -6.99
C PHE A 102 2.98 1.99 -6.07
N CYS A 103 3.54 2.53 -4.98
CA CYS A 103 2.85 3.49 -4.12
C CYS A 103 3.35 4.93 -4.32
N GLU A 104 2.57 5.91 -3.85
CA GLU A 104 2.93 7.34 -3.91
C GLU A 104 3.73 7.83 -2.69
N LEU A 105 4.13 6.92 -1.79
CA LEU A 105 4.92 7.27 -0.62
C LEU A 105 6.29 7.83 -1.05
N GLY A 106 6.55 9.09 -0.70
CA GLY A 106 7.83 9.75 -1.01
C GLY A 106 7.98 10.24 -2.45
N LYS A 107 6.93 10.15 -3.27
CA LYS A 107 6.91 10.71 -4.63
C LYS A 107 6.35 12.13 -4.65
N VAL A 108 6.79 12.90 -5.65
CA VAL A 108 6.19 14.19 -6.00
C VAL A 108 4.99 13.92 -6.89
N THR A 109 3.79 14.17 -6.38
CA THR A 109 2.53 13.92 -7.07
C THR A 109 1.75 15.21 -7.31
N ALA A 110 0.89 15.22 -8.34
CA ALA A 110 0.01 16.36 -8.61
C ALA A 110 -1.04 16.57 -7.51
N ASP A 111 -1.55 15.47 -6.93
CA ASP A 111 -2.39 15.47 -5.74
C ASP A 111 -1.51 15.09 -4.54
N PRO A 112 -1.19 16.00 -3.60
CA PRO A 112 -0.29 15.68 -2.49
C PRO A 112 -0.91 14.64 -1.55
N PRO A 113 -0.11 13.73 -0.99
CA PRO A 113 -0.58 12.75 -0.01
C PRO A 113 -1.16 13.44 1.25
N PRO A 114 -2.04 12.76 1.99
CA PRO A 114 -2.81 13.37 3.08
C PRO A 114 -2.00 13.86 4.28
N TYR A 115 -0.76 13.36 4.41
CA TYR A 115 0.19 13.70 5.48
C TYR A 115 1.59 13.92 4.88
N PRO A 116 2.40 14.82 5.45
CA PRO A 116 3.80 14.96 5.09
C PRO A 116 4.56 13.64 5.28
N LEU A 117 5.54 13.37 4.41
CA LEU A 117 6.35 12.15 4.47
C LEU A 117 6.99 11.94 5.84
N LYS A 118 7.47 13.01 6.49
CA LYS A 118 8.07 12.97 7.83
C LYS A 118 7.13 12.36 8.88
N GLU A 119 5.85 12.71 8.84
CA GLU A 119 4.85 12.19 9.79
C GLU A 119 4.55 10.71 9.53
N VAL A 120 4.43 10.33 8.26
CA VAL A 120 4.25 8.93 7.85
C VAL A 120 5.45 8.07 8.27
N LEU A 121 6.67 8.58 8.11
CA LEU A 121 7.88 7.86 8.53
C LEU A 121 7.98 7.76 10.05
N ALA A 122 7.58 8.79 10.81
CA ALA A 122 7.60 8.76 12.27
C ALA A 122 6.74 7.61 12.85
N VAL A 123 5.53 7.42 12.32
CA VAL A 123 4.62 6.35 12.79
C VAL A 123 5.04 4.94 12.35
N LYS A 124 5.89 4.83 11.33
CA LYS A 124 6.51 3.56 10.90
C LYS A 124 7.77 3.22 11.69
N HIS A 125 8.47 4.22 12.19
CA HIS A 125 9.69 4.06 12.98
C HIS A 125 9.44 3.62 14.42
N GLY A 126 8.30 3.98 15.02
CA GLY A 126 7.96 3.62 16.41
C GLY A 126 7.60 2.14 16.66
N ARG A 127 7.86 1.22 15.71
CA ARG A 127 7.57 -0.22 15.84
C ARG A 127 8.76 -1.12 15.46
N ALA A 128 9.93 -0.54 15.22
CA ALA A 128 11.16 -1.30 15.03
C ALA A 128 11.90 -1.38 16.37
N GLU A 129 11.39 -2.22 17.27
CA GLU A 129 12.14 -2.80 18.39
C GLU A 129 11.92 -4.32 18.38
#